data_AF-A0A842R6C8-F1
#
_entry.id   AF-A0A842R6C8-F1
#
_cell.length_a   1.000
_cell.length_b   1.000
_cell.length_c   1.000
_cell.angle_alpha   90.00
_cell.angle_beta   90.00
_cell.angle_gamma   90.00
#
_symmetry.space_group_name_H-M   'P 1'
#
loop_
_entity.id
_entity.type
_entity.pdbx_description
1 polymer ?
#
loop_
_entity_poly.entity_id
_entity_poly.type
_entity_poly.pdbx_seq_one_letter_code
_entity_poly.pdbx_strand_id
1 'polypeptide(L)'
;MNGTAHASYSFLTYSLISMMFLGTIPTGFLSFFSLLAGMIPDLDAIYWKLRNKGGKSSNSFQHHLYYPTHWPVTFLPLIILTIIAYLTGFLFPFFLALTWGIYCHLIFDSISCGDGMNWGAPWGKRFVNLFSSKTDGYHGLYWSARYRRTIFFKLENAAALLSIVILVAFALVTQSGMMWYIIGITGLIVLIITGLTPIEDKYLEEPPGGRYNDYREIREYWEKMPEKKREDVARWRETHGADTC
;
A
#
# COMPACT_ATOMS: atom_id res chain seq x y z
N MET A 1 6.75 -3.28 -0.65
CA MET A 1 6.07 -2.09 -0.11
C MET A 1 6.06 -1.02 -1.17
N ASN A 2 4.89 -0.51 -1.54
CA ASN A 2 4.72 0.45 -2.61
C ASN A 2 4.50 1.87 -2.05
N GLY A 3 5.46 2.34 -1.26
CA GLY A 3 5.31 3.61 -0.55
C GLY A 3 5.02 4.79 -1.48
N THR A 4 5.58 4.78 -2.69
CA THR A 4 5.34 5.80 -3.71
C THR A 4 3.86 5.88 -4.09
N ALA A 5 3.21 4.76 -4.41
CA ALA A 5 1.79 4.75 -4.73
C ALA A 5 0.93 5.15 -3.53
N HIS A 6 1.19 4.58 -2.35
CA HIS A 6 0.36 4.81 -1.18
C HIS A 6 0.37 6.27 -0.74
N ALA A 7 1.55 6.91 -0.72
CA ALA A 7 1.65 8.34 -0.43
C ALA A 7 0.98 9.18 -1.53
N SER A 8 1.38 8.99 -2.80
CA SER A 8 0.94 9.86 -3.90
C SER A 8 -0.56 9.80 -4.14
N TYR A 9 -1.15 8.60 -4.23
CA TYR A 9 -2.59 8.48 -4.47
C TYR A 9 -3.43 8.97 -3.30
N SER A 10 -2.97 8.75 -2.06
CA SER A 10 -3.61 9.33 -0.87
C SER A 10 -3.71 10.85 -0.99
N PHE A 11 -2.59 11.52 -1.30
CA PHE A 11 -2.55 12.97 -1.46
C PHE A 11 -3.38 13.46 -2.65
N LEU A 12 -3.25 12.85 -3.83
CA LEU A 12 -3.96 13.28 -5.02
C LEU A 12 -5.48 13.19 -4.85
N THR A 13 -5.95 12.06 -4.33
CA THR A 13 -7.39 11.83 -4.15
C THR A 13 -7.95 12.66 -3.01
N TYR A 14 -7.21 12.84 -1.90
CA TYR A 14 -7.58 13.79 -0.86
C TYR A 14 -7.66 15.23 -1.39
N SER A 15 -6.66 15.67 -2.16
CA SER A 15 -6.64 17.02 -2.75
C SER A 15 -7.81 17.25 -3.68
N LEU A 16 -8.15 16.25 -4.51
CA LEU A 16 -9.34 16.28 -5.35
C LEU A 16 -10.61 16.42 -4.51
N ILE A 17 -10.72 15.64 -3.42
CA ILE A 17 -11.88 15.72 -2.52
C ILE A 17 -11.98 17.10 -1.88
N SER A 18 -10.88 17.66 -1.39
CA SER A 18 -10.84 19.00 -0.78
C SER A 18 -11.27 20.08 -1.76
N MET A 19 -10.77 20.05 -3.00
CA MET A 19 -11.12 21.05 -4.00
C MET A 19 -12.56 20.92 -4.47
N MET A 20 -13.04 19.69 -4.71
CA MET A 20 -14.39 19.45 -5.26
C MET A 20 -15.50 19.54 -4.23
N PHE A 21 -15.28 19.02 -3.02
CA PHE A 21 -16.34 18.91 -2.00
C PHE A 21 -16.19 19.90 -0.86
N LEU A 22 -14.96 20.31 -0.52
CA LEU A 22 -14.74 21.31 0.53
C LEU A 22 -14.53 22.71 -0.03
N GLY A 23 -14.40 22.85 -1.35
CA GLY A 23 -14.13 24.12 -2.02
C GLY A 23 -12.82 24.79 -1.58
N THR A 24 -11.85 24.00 -1.09
CA THR A 24 -10.60 24.54 -0.52
C THR A 24 -9.38 23.82 -1.07
N ILE A 25 -8.27 24.57 -1.18
CA ILE A 25 -6.94 23.99 -1.41
C ILE A 25 -6.40 23.51 -0.06
N PRO A 26 -5.98 22.24 0.07
CA PRO A 26 -5.36 21.74 1.29
C PRO A 26 -4.16 22.61 1.72
N THR A 27 -4.11 22.98 3.00
CA THR A 27 -2.94 23.65 3.58
C THR A 27 -1.69 22.75 3.50
N GLY A 28 -0.50 23.32 3.70
CA GLY A 28 0.73 22.55 3.70
C GLY A 28 0.69 21.37 4.68
N PHE A 29 0.19 21.60 5.89
CA PHE A 29 0.06 20.55 6.90
C PHE A 29 -0.86 19.42 6.45
N LEU A 30 -2.07 19.73 5.94
CA LEU A 30 -3.02 18.71 5.48
C LEU A 30 -2.51 17.96 4.24
N SER A 31 -1.81 18.66 3.35
CA SER A 31 -1.16 18.04 2.19
C SER A 31 -0.11 17.01 2.62
N PHE A 32 0.82 17.40 3.49
CA PHE A 32 1.82 16.49 4.05
C PHE A 32 1.16 15.35 4.82
N PHE A 33 0.17 15.66 5.64
CA PHE A 33 -0.50 14.69 6.49
C PHE A 33 -1.26 13.65 5.66
N SER A 34 -1.85 14.02 4.53
CA SER A 34 -2.47 13.06 3.61
C SER A 34 -1.45 12.10 2.98
N LEU A 35 -0.26 12.58 2.59
CA LEU A 35 0.83 11.70 2.14
C LEU A 35 1.20 10.70 3.23
N LEU A 36 1.37 11.18 4.46
CA LEU A 36 1.74 10.35 5.61
C LEU A 36 0.64 9.35 5.95
N ALA A 37 -0.64 9.75 5.90
CA ALA A 37 -1.77 8.89 6.21
C ALA A 37 -1.82 7.65 5.31
N GLY A 38 -1.51 7.81 4.02
CA GLY A 38 -1.37 6.69 3.08
C GLY A 38 -0.23 5.74 3.42
N MET A 39 0.74 6.15 4.24
CA MET A 39 1.89 5.32 4.63
C MET A 39 1.73 4.68 6.01
N ILE A 40 0.69 5.02 6.77
CA ILE A 40 0.50 4.56 8.15
C ILE A 40 0.36 3.03 8.23
N PRO A 41 -0.44 2.35 7.38
CA PRO A 41 -0.59 0.90 7.47
C PRO A 41 0.75 0.14 7.41
N ASP A 42 1.65 0.61 6.56
CA ASP A 42 3.00 0.07 6.33
C ASP A 42 4.00 0.27 7.48
N LEU A 43 3.64 1.00 8.55
CA LEU A 43 4.51 1.14 9.72
C LEU A 43 4.77 -0.20 10.42
N ASP A 44 3.93 -1.21 10.17
CA ASP A 44 4.16 -2.58 10.61
C ASP A 44 5.43 -3.22 10.05
N ALA A 45 5.82 -2.88 8.82
CA ALA A 45 7.03 -3.36 8.18
C ALA A 45 8.26 -2.80 8.90
N ILE A 46 8.20 -1.55 9.36
CA ILE A 46 9.25 -0.93 10.19
C ILE A 46 9.31 -1.65 11.53
N TYR A 47 8.16 -1.85 12.20
CA TYR A 47 8.10 -2.58 13.46
C TYR A 47 8.66 -4.00 13.33
N TRP A 48 8.29 -4.74 12.29
CA TRP A 48 8.80 -6.08 12.01
C TRP A 48 10.32 -6.07 11.79
N LYS A 49 10.84 -5.11 11.01
CA LYS A 49 12.27 -4.97 10.74
C LYS A 49 13.07 -4.69 12.02
N LEU A 50 12.56 -3.82 12.89
CA LEU A 50 13.16 -3.52 14.19
C LEU A 50 13.15 -4.75 15.11
N ARG A 51 12.02 -5.46 15.18
CA ARG A 51 11.86 -6.66 16.03
C ARG A 51 12.77 -7.81 15.58
N ASN A 52 12.96 -7.98 14.28
CA ASN A 52 13.75 -9.07 13.69
C ASN A 52 15.20 -8.68 13.35
N LYS A 53 15.73 -7.61 14.00
CA LYS A 53 17.13 -7.15 13.86
C LYS A 53 17.62 -6.97 12.42
N GLY A 54 16.76 -6.46 11.54
CA GLY A 54 17.15 -6.12 10.16
C GLY A 54 17.47 -7.32 9.26
N GLY A 55 16.98 -8.53 9.58
CA GLY A 55 17.05 -9.67 8.67
C GLY A 55 16.56 -9.29 7.26
N LYS A 56 17.23 -9.84 6.23
CA LYS A 56 16.91 -9.62 4.80
C LYS A 56 15.40 -9.71 4.59
N SER A 57 14.86 -8.91 3.66
CA SER A 57 13.45 -8.95 3.25
C SER A 57 12.96 -10.39 3.19
N SER A 58 12.21 -10.82 4.21
CA SER A 58 11.83 -12.21 4.28
C SER A 58 10.70 -12.43 3.29
N ASN A 59 10.81 -13.48 2.48
CA ASN A 59 9.68 -13.95 1.68
C ASN A 59 8.52 -14.44 2.58
N SER A 60 8.74 -14.57 3.90
CA SER A 60 7.72 -14.92 4.90
C SER A 60 7.11 -13.72 5.63
N PHE A 61 7.44 -12.47 5.29
CA PHE A 61 6.79 -11.32 5.90
C PHE A 61 5.38 -11.13 5.33
N GLN A 62 4.38 -11.51 6.12
CA GLN A 62 2.98 -11.58 5.70
C GLN A 62 2.10 -10.57 6.41
N HIS A 63 2.26 -9.30 6.08
CA HIS A 63 1.60 -8.25 6.84
C HIS A 63 0.10 -8.10 6.61
N HIS A 64 -0.38 -8.39 5.40
CA HIS A 64 -1.81 -8.37 5.09
C HIS A 64 -2.60 -9.46 5.84
N LEU A 65 -1.92 -10.52 6.28
CA LEU A 65 -2.53 -11.55 7.12
C LEU A 65 -2.45 -11.20 8.60
N TYR A 66 -1.26 -10.83 9.09
CA TYR A 66 -0.96 -10.82 10.53
C TYR A 66 -1.13 -9.49 11.22
N TYR A 67 -1.15 -8.38 10.48
CA TYR A 67 -1.03 -7.07 11.08
C TYR A 67 -2.37 -6.33 11.02
N PRO A 68 -2.91 -5.93 12.18
CA PRO A 68 -4.16 -5.17 12.24
C PRO A 68 -4.11 -3.85 11.46
N THR A 69 -2.92 -3.29 11.23
CA THR A 69 -2.71 -2.11 10.38
C THR A 69 -3.17 -2.32 8.94
N HIS A 70 -3.29 -3.57 8.47
CA HIS A 70 -3.86 -3.94 7.18
C HIS A 70 -5.20 -4.68 7.32
N TRP A 71 -5.96 -4.43 8.39
CA TRP A 71 -7.34 -4.90 8.52
C TRP A 71 -8.27 -3.70 8.47
N PRO A 72 -9.24 -3.62 7.51
CA PRO A 72 -10.08 -2.43 7.39
C PRO A 72 -10.88 -2.14 8.64
N VAL A 73 -11.24 -3.17 9.41
CA VAL A 73 -11.99 -3.02 10.66
C VAL A 73 -11.21 -2.23 11.71
N THR A 74 -9.87 -2.31 11.72
CA THR A 74 -9.01 -1.60 12.68
C THR A 74 -9.24 -0.09 12.63
N PHE A 75 -9.64 0.42 11.47
CA PHE A 75 -9.86 1.84 11.23
C PHE A 75 -11.33 2.26 11.30
N LEU A 76 -12.27 1.38 11.70
CA LEU A 76 -13.65 1.78 11.95
C LEU A 76 -13.80 2.90 12.99
N PRO A 77 -13.07 2.92 14.13
CA PRO A 77 -13.13 4.05 15.06
C PRO A 77 -12.78 5.37 14.40
N LEU A 78 -11.86 5.37 13.43
CA LEU A 78 -11.44 6.54 12.71
C LEU A 78 -12.51 7.04 11.71
N ILE A 79 -13.27 6.12 11.08
CA ILE A 79 -14.46 6.49 10.31
C ILE A 79 -15.48 7.18 11.22
N ILE A 80 -15.75 6.62 12.40
CA ILE A 80 -16.69 7.20 13.37
C ILE A 80 -16.23 8.62 13.77
N LEU A 81 -14.94 8.79 14.07
CA LEU A 81 -14.37 10.10 14.37
C LEU A 81 -14.50 11.08 13.20
N THR A 82 -14.34 10.62 11.95
CA THR A 82 -14.52 11.45 10.77
C THR A 82 -15.96 11.91 10.59
N ILE A 83 -16.93 11.03 10.85
CA ILE A 83 -18.36 11.36 10.82
C ILE A 83 -18.69 12.38 11.92
N ILE A 84 -18.20 12.18 13.15
CA ILE A 84 -18.38 13.13 14.24
C ILE A 84 -17.75 14.49 13.88
N ALA A 85 -16.53 14.48 13.36
CA ALA A 85 -15.82 15.68 12.92
C ALA A 85 -16.58 16.42 11.82
N TYR A 86 -17.17 15.69 10.86
CA TYR A 86 -18.04 16.26 9.83
C TYR A 86 -19.29 16.93 10.43
N LEU A 87 -20.01 16.24 11.31
CA LEU A 87 -21.25 16.74 11.90
C LEU A 87 -21.05 17.93 12.85
N THR A 88 -19.90 17.98 13.52
CA THR A 88 -19.57 19.04 14.49
C THR A 88 -18.74 20.18 13.90
N GLY A 89 -18.21 20.00 12.69
CA GLY A 89 -17.21 20.90 12.09
C GLY A 89 -15.83 20.84 12.74
N PHE A 90 -15.63 20.01 13.78
CA PHE A 90 -14.38 19.93 14.52
C PHE A 90 -13.33 19.12 13.76
N LEU A 91 -12.28 19.79 13.26
CA LEU A 91 -11.12 19.16 12.60
C LEU A 91 -11.50 18.20 11.45
N PHE A 92 -12.63 18.41 10.78
CA PHE A 92 -13.09 17.52 9.71
C PHE A 92 -12.04 17.27 8.61
N PRO A 93 -11.35 18.29 8.05
CA PRO A 93 -10.35 18.06 7.01
C PRO A 93 -9.19 17.16 7.46
N PHE A 94 -8.85 17.19 8.75
CA PHE A 94 -7.78 16.37 9.33
C PHE A 94 -8.20 14.90 9.43
N PHE A 95 -9.36 14.63 10.04
CA PHE A 95 -9.87 13.25 10.14
C PHE A 95 -10.20 12.66 8.77
N LEU A 96 -10.69 13.48 7.84
CA LEU A 96 -10.88 13.08 6.46
C LEU A 96 -9.57 12.68 5.78
N ALA A 97 -8.51 13.48 5.91
CA ALA A 97 -7.19 13.15 5.36
C ALA A 97 -6.67 11.80 5.89
N LEU A 98 -6.85 11.58 7.21
CA LEU A 98 -6.39 10.34 7.86
C LEU A 98 -7.18 9.12 7.39
N THR A 99 -8.51 9.19 7.45
CA THR A 99 -9.39 8.10 7.02
C THR A 99 -9.18 7.79 5.55
N TRP A 100 -9.27 8.82 4.71
CA TRP A 100 -9.18 8.64 3.28
C TRP A 100 -7.81 8.09 2.88
N GLY A 101 -6.73 8.61 3.46
CA GLY A 101 -5.39 8.14 3.14
C GLY A 101 -5.17 6.67 3.49
N ILE A 102 -5.62 6.25 4.68
CA ILE A 102 -5.55 4.84 5.10
C ILE A 102 -6.38 3.94 4.18
N TYR A 103 -7.64 4.31 3.89
CA TYR A 103 -8.46 3.47 3.01
C TYR A 103 -7.96 3.47 1.56
N CYS A 104 -7.37 4.58 1.09
CA CYS A 104 -6.69 4.65 -0.20
C CYS A 104 -5.55 3.63 -0.24
N HIS A 105 -4.71 3.57 0.79
CA HIS A 105 -3.67 2.55 0.91
C HIS A 105 -4.23 1.13 0.76
N LEU A 106 -5.25 0.75 1.55
CA LEU A 106 -5.85 -0.59 1.52
C LEU A 106 -6.49 -0.92 0.15
N ILE A 107 -7.04 0.08 -0.54
CA ILE A 107 -7.56 -0.07 -1.91
C ILE A 107 -6.41 -0.38 -2.87
N PHE A 108 -5.29 0.31 -2.79
CA PHE A 108 -4.14 0.06 -3.66
C PHE A 108 -3.45 -1.27 -3.36
N ASP A 109 -3.47 -1.74 -2.12
CA ASP A 109 -3.06 -3.12 -1.78
C ASP A 109 -3.98 -4.20 -2.36
N SER A 110 -5.17 -3.81 -2.80
CA SER A 110 -6.06 -4.69 -3.55
C SER A 110 -5.68 -4.77 -5.03
N ILE A 111 -4.62 -4.10 -5.49
CA ILE A 111 -4.22 -4.04 -6.92
C ILE A 111 -2.78 -4.52 -7.10
N SER A 112 -2.60 -5.59 -7.89
CA SER A 112 -1.28 -6.12 -8.26
C SER A 112 -0.36 -6.41 -7.07
N CYS A 113 -0.93 -6.76 -5.93
CA CYS A 113 -0.18 -7.20 -4.77
C CYS A 113 0.16 -8.70 -4.89
N GLY A 114 1.01 -9.22 -4.00
CA GLY A 114 1.31 -10.65 -3.89
C GLY A 114 0.07 -11.45 -3.48
N ASP A 115 -0.60 -11.00 -2.42
CA ASP A 115 -1.76 -11.70 -1.84
C ASP A 115 -3.08 -10.96 -2.02
N GLY A 116 -2.98 -9.66 -2.26
CA GLY A 116 -4.11 -8.75 -2.17
C GLY A 116 -4.46 -8.41 -0.73
N MET A 117 -5.64 -7.83 -0.55
CA MET A 117 -6.08 -7.24 0.70
C MET A 117 -7.24 -8.06 1.30
N ASN A 118 -7.15 -8.43 2.58
CA ASN A 118 -8.25 -9.13 3.26
C ASN A 118 -9.27 -8.14 3.83
N TRP A 119 -10.28 -7.82 3.03
CA TRP A 119 -11.30 -6.86 3.43
C TRP A 119 -12.23 -7.34 4.56
N GLY A 120 -12.26 -8.64 4.82
CA GLY A 120 -13.08 -9.23 5.89
C GLY A 120 -12.33 -9.43 7.20
N ALA A 121 -11.03 -9.15 7.28
CA ALA A 121 -10.24 -9.43 8.45
C ALA A 121 -10.80 -8.75 9.74
N PRO A 122 -10.70 -9.40 10.91
CA PRO A 122 -10.14 -10.74 11.14
C PRO A 122 -11.10 -11.90 10.87
N TRP A 123 -12.40 -11.64 10.67
CA TRP A 123 -13.43 -12.68 10.64
C TRP A 123 -13.64 -13.32 9.27
N GLY A 124 -13.36 -12.58 8.21
CA GLY A 124 -13.53 -12.97 6.82
C GLY A 124 -12.25 -13.49 6.18
N LYS A 125 -12.46 -14.30 5.13
CA LYS A 125 -11.42 -15.05 4.41
C LYS A 125 -11.26 -14.57 2.95
N ARG A 126 -11.68 -13.35 2.64
CA ARG A 126 -11.76 -12.87 1.26
C ARG A 126 -10.64 -11.89 0.98
N PHE A 127 -9.57 -12.41 0.40
CA PHE A 127 -8.54 -11.59 -0.22
C PHE A 127 -9.02 -11.08 -1.57
N VAL A 128 -8.90 -9.78 -1.77
CA VAL A 128 -9.17 -9.10 -3.04
C VAL A 128 -7.84 -8.72 -3.65
N ASN A 129 -7.51 -9.30 -4.81
CA ASN A 129 -6.30 -8.99 -5.56
C ASN A 129 -6.64 -8.80 -7.04
N LEU A 130 -6.78 -7.55 -7.45
CA LEU A 130 -7.16 -7.12 -8.79
C LEU A 130 -5.90 -7.05 -9.65
N PHE A 131 -6.00 -7.47 -10.91
CA PHE A 131 -4.92 -7.37 -11.90
C PHE A 131 -3.59 -8.05 -11.50
N SER A 132 -3.65 -9.09 -10.67
CA SER A 132 -2.46 -9.70 -10.06
C SER A 132 -1.74 -10.76 -10.89
N SER A 133 -2.13 -10.99 -12.15
CA SER A 133 -1.63 -12.12 -12.95
C SER A 133 -0.11 -12.26 -12.98
N LYS A 134 0.62 -11.15 -12.91
CA LYS A 134 2.10 -11.10 -12.91
C LYS A 134 2.75 -11.10 -11.51
N THR A 135 2.01 -10.78 -10.46
CA THR A 135 2.56 -10.47 -9.12
C THR A 135 2.07 -11.44 -8.06
N ASP A 136 1.00 -12.14 -8.35
CA ASP A 136 0.29 -13.00 -7.43
C ASP A 136 1.15 -14.14 -6.89
N GLY A 137 1.17 -14.36 -5.58
CA GLY A 137 1.98 -15.41 -4.94
C GLY A 137 3.47 -15.14 -4.83
N TYR A 138 3.90 -13.90 -5.13
CA TYR A 138 5.26 -13.45 -4.87
C TYR A 138 5.26 -12.41 -3.76
N HIS A 139 6.37 -12.36 -3.01
CA HIS A 139 6.58 -11.44 -1.90
C HIS A 139 7.95 -10.79 -1.97
N GLY A 140 8.15 -9.73 -1.18
CA GLY A 140 9.43 -9.04 -1.05
C GLY A 140 10.01 -8.58 -2.39
N LEU A 141 11.28 -8.90 -2.63
CA LEU A 141 12.00 -8.48 -3.85
C LEU A 141 11.52 -9.22 -5.10
N TYR A 142 11.06 -10.47 -4.98
CA TYR A 142 10.49 -11.23 -6.09
C TYR A 142 9.20 -10.60 -6.61
N TRP A 143 8.34 -10.14 -5.69
CA TRP A 143 7.16 -9.35 -6.03
C TRP A 143 7.56 -8.03 -6.68
N SER A 144 8.48 -7.28 -6.07
CA SER A 144 8.86 -5.95 -6.55
C SER A 144 9.44 -6.01 -7.97
N ALA A 145 10.27 -7.01 -8.28
CA ALA A 145 10.84 -7.20 -9.61
C ALA A 145 9.76 -7.38 -10.70
N ARG A 146 8.70 -8.15 -10.38
CA ARG A 146 7.56 -8.38 -11.27
C ARG A 146 6.60 -7.20 -11.33
N TYR A 147 6.32 -6.58 -10.19
CA TYR A 147 5.45 -5.40 -10.09
C TYR A 147 5.98 -4.24 -10.94
N ARG A 148 7.30 -4.02 -10.97
CA ARG A 148 7.96 -3.00 -11.79
C ARG A 148 7.74 -3.15 -13.30
N ARG A 149 7.33 -4.33 -13.76
CA ARG A 149 6.99 -4.61 -15.16
C ARG A 149 5.52 -4.40 -15.49
N THR A 150 4.71 -3.99 -14.51
CA THR A 150 3.28 -3.72 -14.70
C THR A 150 3.03 -2.28 -15.15
N ILE A 151 1.82 -2.01 -15.65
CA ILE A 151 1.38 -0.64 -15.95
C ILE A 151 1.22 0.19 -14.67
N PHE A 152 0.84 -0.44 -13.55
CA PHE A 152 0.61 0.25 -12.28
C PHE A 152 1.89 0.89 -11.74
N PHE A 153 3.04 0.22 -11.88
CA PHE A 153 4.33 0.82 -11.54
C PHE A 153 4.65 2.06 -12.38
N LYS A 154 4.20 2.15 -13.63
CA LYS A 154 4.37 3.37 -14.43
C LYS A 154 3.42 4.47 -13.95
N LEU A 155 2.18 4.09 -13.64
CA LEU A 155 1.14 5.02 -13.19
C LEU A 155 1.45 5.62 -11.81
N GLU A 156 2.00 4.86 -10.87
CA GLU A 156 2.36 5.39 -9.55
C GLU A 156 3.50 6.41 -9.63
N ASN A 157 4.48 6.18 -10.51
CA ASN A 157 5.59 7.11 -10.70
C ASN A 157 5.08 8.40 -11.36
N ALA A 158 4.16 8.28 -12.33
CA ALA A 158 3.47 9.45 -12.88
C ALA A 158 2.63 10.18 -11.82
N ALA A 159 1.92 9.46 -10.95
CA ALA A 159 1.14 10.01 -9.86
C ALA A 159 2.03 10.73 -8.84
N ALA A 160 3.21 10.20 -8.52
CA ALA A 160 4.17 10.81 -7.62
C ALA A 160 4.77 12.10 -8.21
N LEU A 161 5.13 12.11 -9.50
CA LEU A 161 5.57 13.32 -10.19
C LEU A 161 4.46 14.38 -10.23
N LEU A 162 3.23 13.98 -10.55
CA LEU A 162 2.07 14.88 -10.51
C LEU A 162 1.84 15.44 -9.10
N SER A 163 2.01 14.60 -8.06
CA SER A 163 1.89 15.02 -6.67
C SER A 163 2.91 16.11 -6.32
N ILE A 164 4.16 15.97 -6.77
CA ILE A 164 5.20 17.00 -6.58
C ILE A 164 4.79 18.30 -7.26
N VAL A 165 4.32 18.26 -8.51
CA VAL A 165 3.87 19.46 -9.24
C VAL A 165 2.72 20.16 -8.51
N ILE A 166 1.72 19.40 -8.04
CA ILE A 166 0.57 19.96 -7.31
C ILE A 166 1.00 20.52 -5.95
N LEU A 167 1.91 19.86 -5.22
CA LEU A 167 2.45 20.39 -3.96
C LEU A 167 3.17 21.74 -4.17
N VAL A 168 3.96 21.87 -5.24
CA VAL A 168 4.59 23.15 -5.61
C VAL A 168 3.54 24.20 -5.93
N ALA A 169 2.53 23.86 -6.74
CA ALA A 169 1.44 24.79 -7.06
C ALA A 169 0.70 25.25 -5.80
N PHE A 170 0.34 24.33 -4.90
CA PHE A 170 -0.33 24.65 -3.64
C PHE A 170 0.55 25.51 -2.72
N ALA A 171 1.86 25.25 -2.67
CA ALA A 171 2.81 26.05 -1.91
C ALA A 171 2.86 27.51 -2.40
N LEU A 172 2.85 27.71 -3.72
CA LEU A 172 2.86 29.05 -4.34
C LEU A 172 1.53 29.79 -4.14
N VAL A 173 0.40 29.09 -4.18
CA VAL A 173 -0.94 29.70 -4.06
C VAL A 173 -1.31 30.00 -2.62
N THR A 174 -1.09 29.07 -1.69
CA THR A 174 -1.56 29.22 -0.31
C THR A 174 -0.61 30.04 0.57
N GLN A 175 0.70 30.00 0.27
CA GLN A 175 1.79 30.62 1.05
C GLN A 175 1.79 30.28 2.56
N SER A 176 1.01 29.28 2.97
CA SER A 176 0.81 28.90 4.37
C SER A 176 1.29 27.47 4.60
N GLY A 177 2.11 27.28 5.63
CA GLY A 177 2.70 25.98 5.93
C GLY A 177 3.73 25.51 4.90
N MET A 178 4.49 26.45 4.30
CA MET A 178 5.54 26.19 3.30
C MET A 178 6.46 25.02 3.68
N MET A 179 6.88 24.97 4.94
CA MET A 179 7.73 23.89 5.48
C MET A 179 7.12 22.50 5.25
N TRP A 180 5.81 22.34 5.42
CA TRP A 180 5.13 21.06 5.22
C TRP A 180 5.09 20.63 3.76
N TYR A 181 4.92 21.57 2.82
CA TYR A 181 5.05 21.27 1.39
C TYR A 181 6.46 20.80 1.05
N ILE A 182 7.50 21.48 1.57
CA ILE A 182 8.91 21.10 1.36
C ILE A 182 9.17 19.69 1.90
N ILE A 183 8.69 19.38 3.11
CA ILE A 183 8.83 18.04 3.72
C ILE A 183 8.11 17.00 2.85
N GLY A 184 6.87 17.28 2.40
CA GLY A 184 6.10 16.37 1.55
C GLY A 184 6.78 16.08 0.21
N ILE A 185 7.29 17.12 -0.46
CA ILE A 185 8.03 17.01 -1.73
C ILE A 185 9.30 16.18 -1.51
N THR A 186 10.07 16.49 -0.47
CA THR A 186 11.31 15.77 -0.14
C THR A 186 11.02 14.29 0.14
N GLY A 187 9.98 14.01 0.92
CA GLY A 187 9.54 12.65 1.22
C GLY A 187 9.16 11.86 -0.04
N LEU A 188 8.41 12.46 -0.96
CA LEU A 188 8.08 11.84 -2.25
C LEU A 188 9.33 11.59 -3.11
N ILE A 189 10.28 12.52 -3.17
CA ILE A 189 11.54 12.33 -3.90
C ILE A 189 12.30 11.12 -3.34
N VAL A 190 12.40 11.00 -2.00
CA VAL A 190 13.03 9.83 -1.37
C VAL A 190 12.29 8.53 -1.71
N LEU A 191 10.95 8.52 -1.67
CA LEU A 191 10.15 7.36 -2.05
C LEU A 191 10.36 6.96 -3.52
N ILE A 192 10.40 7.93 -4.44
CA ILE A 192 10.67 7.69 -5.86
C ILE A 192 12.08 7.10 -6.04
N ILE A 193 13.11 7.71 -5.46
CA ILE A 193 14.50 7.24 -5.58
C ILE A 193 14.63 5.80 -5.04
N THR A 194 14.08 5.54 -3.85
CA THR A 194 14.11 4.20 -3.25
C THR A 194 13.35 3.19 -4.10
N GLY A 195 12.18 3.56 -4.63
CA GLY A 195 11.37 2.73 -5.52
C GLY A 195 12.01 2.45 -6.89
N LEU A 196 12.87 3.33 -7.38
CA LEU A 196 13.60 3.17 -8.65
C LEU A 196 14.94 2.45 -8.50
N THR A 197 15.43 2.25 -7.28
CA THR A 197 16.69 1.52 -7.01
C THR A 197 16.68 0.18 -7.73
N PRO A 198 17.67 -0.16 -8.58
CA PRO A 198 17.67 -1.40 -9.37
C PRO A 198 17.46 -2.65 -8.51
N ILE A 199 16.74 -3.62 -9.05
CA ILE A 199 16.59 -4.95 -8.45
C ILE A 199 17.44 -5.92 -9.26
N GLU A 200 18.19 -6.77 -8.57
CA GLU A 200 19.02 -7.81 -9.19
C GLU A 200 18.16 -8.77 -10.04
N ASP A 201 18.68 -9.18 -11.19
CA ASP A 201 17.94 -10.02 -12.15
C ASP A 201 17.51 -11.37 -11.59
N LYS A 202 18.22 -11.92 -10.59
CA LYS A 202 17.83 -13.16 -9.89
C LYS A 202 16.43 -13.13 -9.31
N TYR A 203 15.89 -11.94 -9.00
CA TYR A 203 14.53 -11.80 -8.46
C TYR A 203 13.44 -11.89 -9.54
N LEU A 204 13.83 -11.93 -10.82
CA LEU A 204 12.94 -12.20 -11.94
C LEU A 204 12.71 -13.70 -12.17
N GLU A 205 13.61 -14.53 -11.65
CA GLU A 205 13.47 -15.98 -11.61
C GLU A 205 12.44 -16.39 -10.54
N GLU A 206 12.11 -17.68 -10.48
CA GLU A 206 11.29 -18.22 -9.40
C GLU A 206 12.07 -18.19 -8.07
N PRO A 207 11.42 -17.86 -6.94
CA PRO A 207 12.08 -17.96 -5.64
C PRO A 207 12.45 -19.42 -5.35
N PRO A 208 13.47 -19.69 -4.50
CA PRO A 208 13.89 -21.06 -4.20
C PRO A 208 12.76 -21.97 -3.70
N GLY A 209 11.89 -21.44 -2.83
CA GLY A 209 10.70 -22.15 -2.38
C GLY A 209 9.53 -22.13 -3.37
N GLY A 210 9.72 -21.63 -4.59
CA GLY A 210 8.67 -21.51 -5.59
C GLY A 210 7.59 -20.46 -5.28
N ARG A 211 6.78 -20.16 -6.30
CA ARG A 211 5.60 -19.31 -6.17
C ARG A 211 4.63 -19.91 -5.14
N TYR A 212 3.97 -19.03 -4.39
CA TYR A 212 3.01 -19.40 -3.34
C TYR A 212 3.60 -20.15 -2.14
N ASN A 213 4.92 -20.11 -1.91
CA ASN A 213 5.54 -20.91 -0.83
C ASN A 213 4.90 -20.68 0.54
N ASP A 214 4.63 -19.42 0.86
CA ASP A 214 3.96 -18.96 2.06
C ASP A 214 2.56 -19.57 2.25
N TYR A 215 1.78 -19.73 1.18
CA TYR A 215 0.48 -20.40 1.24
C TYR A 215 0.56 -21.88 1.56
N ARG A 216 1.75 -22.49 1.38
CA ARG A 216 2.00 -23.90 1.67
C ARG A 216 2.54 -24.09 3.08
N GLU A 217 3.43 -23.20 3.52
CA GLU A 217 4.07 -23.25 4.84
C GLU A 217 3.14 -22.74 5.95
N ILE A 218 2.28 -21.77 5.64
CA ILE A 218 1.41 -21.12 6.62
C ILE A 218 0.00 -21.67 6.50
N ARG A 219 -0.35 -22.59 7.42
CA ARG A 219 -1.68 -23.23 7.46
C ARG A 219 -2.84 -22.23 7.45
N GLU A 220 -2.69 -21.11 8.15
CA GLU A 220 -3.72 -20.07 8.20
C GLU A 220 -3.98 -19.41 6.85
N TYR A 221 -2.97 -19.26 5.98
CA TYR A 221 -3.15 -18.78 4.62
C TYR A 221 -3.99 -19.77 3.80
N TRP A 222 -3.64 -21.06 3.87
CA TRP A 222 -4.38 -22.10 3.18
C TRP A 222 -5.85 -22.17 3.61
N GLU A 223 -6.12 -22.08 4.91
CA GLU A 223 -7.49 -22.11 5.46
C GLU A 223 -8.30 -20.85 5.20
N LYS A 224 -7.63 -19.71 4.94
CA LYS A 224 -8.24 -18.42 4.61
C LYS A 224 -8.27 -18.15 3.10
N MET A 225 -7.79 -19.06 2.27
CA MET A 225 -7.74 -18.89 0.83
C MET A 225 -9.09 -19.25 0.17
N PRO A 226 -9.58 -18.43 -0.78
CA PRO A 226 -10.74 -18.80 -1.61
C PRO A 226 -10.52 -20.12 -2.36
N GLU A 227 -11.58 -20.89 -2.61
CA GLU A 227 -11.49 -22.18 -3.33
C GLU A 227 -10.80 -22.08 -4.68
N LYS A 228 -11.24 -21.15 -5.54
CA LYS A 228 -10.60 -20.86 -6.83
C LYS A 228 -9.09 -20.63 -6.71
N LYS A 229 -8.66 -19.98 -5.63
CA LYS A 229 -7.24 -19.69 -5.42
C LYS A 229 -6.46 -20.93 -4.99
N ARG A 230 -7.09 -21.83 -4.22
CA ARG A 230 -6.51 -23.15 -3.92
C ARG A 230 -6.36 -23.98 -5.19
N GLU A 231 -7.31 -23.90 -6.11
CA GLU A 231 -7.21 -24.53 -7.43
C GLU A 231 -6.08 -23.94 -8.27
N ASP A 232 -5.91 -22.62 -8.28
CA ASP A 232 -4.80 -21.96 -8.99
C ASP A 232 -3.43 -22.42 -8.44
N VAL A 233 -3.30 -22.50 -7.11
CA VAL A 233 -2.09 -23.02 -6.44
C VAL A 233 -1.87 -24.51 -6.78
N ALA A 234 -2.94 -25.32 -6.78
CA ALA A 234 -2.85 -26.74 -7.13
C ALA A 234 -2.42 -26.94 -8.59
N ARG A 235 -3.01 -26.20 -9.53
CA ARG A 235 -2.67 -26.23 -10.96
C ARG A 235 -1.23 -25.80 -11.22
N TRP A 236 -0.74 -24.82 -10.47
CA TRP A 236 0.66 -24.40 -10.56
C TRP A 236 1.60 -25.54 -10.16
N ARG A 237 1.28 -26.31 -9.10
CA ARG A 237 2.07 -27.48 -8.67
C ARG A 237 2.10 -28.58 -9.73
N GLU A 238 0.98 -28.88 -10.35
CA GLU A 238 0.90 -29.91 -11.40
C GLU A 238 1.79 -29.57 -12.61
N THR A 239 1.92 -28.28 -12.94
CA THR A 239 2.64 -27.81 -14.13
C THR A 239 4.13 -27.56 -13.89
N HIS A 240 4.55 -27.32 -12.64
CA HIS A 240 5.94 -26.98 -12.31
C HIS A 240 6.64 -28.05 -11.45
N GLY A 241 5.94 -29.12 -11.10
CA GLY A 241 6.45 -30.25 -10.31
C GLY A 241 6.33 -30.03 -8.81
N ALA A 242 6.19 -31.13 -8.05
CA ALA A 242 6.20 -31.09 -6.59
C ALA A 242 7.61 -30.77 -6.03
N ASP A 243 8.66 -30.99 -6.84
CA ASP A 243 10.06 -31.01 -6.42
C ASP A 243 10.83 -29.70 -6.69
N THR A 244 10.18 -28.61 -7.17
CA THR A 244 10.79 -27.27 -7.12
C THR A 244 10.73 -26.68 -5.70
N CYS A 245 11.01 -27.52 -4.69
CA CYS A 245 11.00 -27.22 -3.26
C CYS A 245 12.40 -26.88 -2.75
#